data_AF-A0A970CGW0-F1
#
_entry.id   AF-A0A970CGW0-F1
#
_cell.length_a   1.000
_cell.length_b   1.000
_cell.length_c   1.000
_cell.angle_alpha   90.00
_cell.angle_beta   90.00
_cell.angle_gamma   90.00
#
_symmetry.space_group_name_H-M   'P 1'
#
loop_
_entity.id
_entity.type
_entity.pdbx_description
1 polymer ?
#
loop_
_entity_poly.entity_id
_entity_poly.type
_entity_poly.pdbx_seq_one_letter_code
_entity_poly.pdbx_strand_id
1 'polypeptide(L)' 'MDKKYNREEMDNMPIPQKKEDTTFTDFISKNKDVIDKIAKSNTKINKSGLTVISKDDTWLDETEWDEMYKDLKNK' A
#
# COMPACT_ATOMS: atom_id res chain seq x y z
N MET A 1 29.95 13.53 31.55
CA MET A 1 29.20 12.31 31.93
C MET A 1 29.17 11.42 30.69
N ASP A 2 30.28 10.72 30.45
CA ASP A 2 30.42 9.82 29.30
C ASP A 2 29.59 8.56 29.55
N LYS A 3 28.53 8.36 28.76
CA LYS A 3 27.80 7.11 28.74
C LYS A 3 28.71 6.06 28.07
N LYS A 4 29.50 5.36 28.88
CA LYS A 4 30.15 4.12 28.46
C LYS A 4 29.05 3.10 28.20
N TYR A 5 28.66 2.95 26.93
CA TYR A 5 27.80 1.84 26.52
C TYR A 5 28.57 0.54 26.76
N ASN A 6 28.02 -0.34 27.59
CA ASN A 6 28.61 -1.65 27.89
C ASN A 6 28.59 -2.49 26.61
N ARG A 7 29.78 -2.87 26.12
CA ARG A 7 29.95 -3.66 24.89
C ARG A 7 29.19 -4.99 24.93
N GLU A 8 29.05 -5.57 26.13
CA GLU A 8 28.32 -6.82 26.40
C GLU A 8 26.80 -6.72 26.15
N GLU A 9 26.21 -5.52 26.24
CA GLU A 9 24.78 -5.33 25.94
C GLU A 9 24.49 -5.35 24.44
N MET A 10 25.48 -4.96 23.60
CA MET A 10 25.32 -4.97 22.15
C MET A 10 25.47 -6.37 21.53
N ASP A 11 26.27 -7.25 22.14
CA ASP A 11 26.43 -8.65 21.71
C ASP A 11 25.21 -9.52 22.02
N ASN A 12 24.38 -9.11 23.00
CA ASN A 12 23.15 -9.80 23.38
C ASN A 12 21.89 -9.25 22.70
N MET A 13 22.01 -8.28 21.78
CA MET A 13 20.85 -7.86 21.01
C MET A 13 20.43 -8.99 20.06
N PRO A 14 19.14 -9.37 20.04
CA PRO A 14 18.66 -10.34 19.07
C PRO A 14 18.93 -9.79 17.68
N ILE A 15 19.72 -10.55 16.91
CA ILE A 15 19.99 -10.23 15.51
C ILE A 15 18.61 -10.12 14.83
N PRO A 16 18.29 -9.00 14.17
CA PRO A 16 17.05 -8.88 13.41
C PRO A 16 17.00 -10.05 12.44
N GLN A 17 16.07 -10.98 12.68
CA GLN A 17 15.86 -12.09 11.76
C GLN A 17 15.56 -11.46 10.41
N LYS A 18 16.39 -11.76 9.41
CA LYS A 18 16.14 -11.32 8.03
C LYS A 18 14.73 -11.74 7.71
N LYS A 19 13.83 -10.77 7.52
CA LYS A 19 12.48 -11.02 7.04
C LYS A 19 12.68 -11.81 5.75
N GLU A 20 12.10 -13.00 5.68
CA GLU A 20 12.11 -13.81 4.47
C GLU A 20 11.80 -12.88 3.29
N ASP A 21 12.56 -13.00 2.20
CA ASP A 21 12.34 -12.22 0.97
C ASP A 21 11.01 -12.66 0.33
N THR A 22 9.89 -12.37 0.98
CA THR A 22 8.56 -12.59 0.42
C THR A 22 8.41 -11.58 -0.70
N THR A 23 8.28 -12.10 -1.92
CA THR A 23 8.02 -11.26 -3.07
C THR A 23 6.69 -10.53 -2.88
N PHE A 24 6.51 -9.38 -3.54
CA PHE A 24 5.24 -8.66 -3.50
C PHE A 24 4.07 -9.56 -3.91
N THR A 25 4.28 -10.44 -4.89
CA THR A 25 3.30 -11.46 -5.32
C THR A 25 2.93 -12.43 -4.21
N ASP A 26 3.88 -12.88 -3.40
CA ASP A 26 3.60 -13.76 -2.25
C ASP A 26 2.79 -13.04 -1.18
N PHE A 27 3.12 -11.77 -0.92
CA PHE A 27 2.38 -10.95 0.04
C PHE A 27 0.93 -10.74 -0.40
N ILE A 28 0.70 -10.37 -1.66
CA ILE A 28 -0.65 -10.20 -2.22
C ILE A 28 -1.42 -11.52 -2.16
N SER A 29 -0.78 -12.63 -2.55
CA SER A 29 -1.42 -13.95 -2.53
C SER A 29 -1.81 -14.39 -1.12
N LYS A 30 -0.93 -14.20 -0.13
CA LYS A 30 -1.18 -14.53 1.27
C LYS A 30 -2.27 -13.67 1.92
N ASN A 31 -2.41 -12.42 1.50
CA ASN A 31 -3.31 -11.44 2.12
C ASN A 31 -4.51 -11.07 1.24
N LYS A 32 -4.76 -11.82 0.16
CA LYS A 32 -5.74 -11.48 -0.88
C LYS A 32 -7.11 -11.11 -0.31
N ASP A 33 -7.63 -11.91 0.61
CA ASP A 33 -8.97 -11.68 1.19
C ASP A 33 -9.04 -10.40 2.03
N VAL A 34 -7.96 -10.10 2.77
CA VAL A 34 -7.85 -8.88 3.59
C VAL A 34 -7.77 -7.65 2.69
N ILE A 35 -6.95 -7.73 1.64
CA ILE A 35 -6.81 -6.66 0.64
C ILE A 35 -8.14 -6.41 -0.06
N ASP A 36 -8.82 -7.47 -0.54
CA ASP A 36 -10.12 -7.38 -1.19
C ASP A 36 -11.17 -6.76 -0.26
N LYS A 37 -11.17 -7.11 1.03
CA LYS A 37 -12.08 -6.55 2.02
C LYS A 37 -11.84 -5.07 2.26
N ILE A 38 -10.58 -4.66 2.41
CA ILE A 38 -10.20 -3.26 2.60
C ILE A 38 -10.56 -2.45 1.35
N ALA A 39 -10.21 -2.95 0.17
CA ALA A 39 -10.52 -2.31 -1.10
C ALA A 39 -12.03 -2.09 -1.26
N LYS A 40 -12.84 -3.12 -1.01
CA LYS A 40 -14.32 -3.00 -1.05
C LYS A 40 -14.87 -2.00 -0.04
N SER A 41 -14.31 -1.96 1.17
CA SER A 41 -14.75 -1.04 2.22
C SER A 41 -14.45 0.42 1.88
N ASN A 42 -13.35 0.67 1.17
CA ASN A 42 -12.95 2.01 0.73
C ASN A 42 -13.59 2.42 -0.61
N THR A 43 -14.10 1.46 -1.38
CA THR A 43 -14.73 1.71 -2.67
C THR A 43 -16.16 2.23 -2.47
N LYS A 44 -16.44 3.43 -3.00
CA LYS A 44 -17.80 4.01 -2.98
C LYS A 44 -18.67 3.36 -4.05
N ILE A 45 -19.88 2.95 -3.67
CA ILE A 45 -20.87 2.33 -4.54
C ILE A 45 -22.14 3.17 -4.56
N ASN A 46 -22.71 3.41 -5.73
CA ASN A 46 -23.96 4.16 -5.88
C ASN A 46 -25.20 3.27 -5.63
N LYS A 47 -26.41 3.88 -5.66
CA LYS A 47 -27.68 3.16 -5.45
C LYS A 47 -27.95 2.05 -6.46
N SER A 48 -27.30 2.10 -7.63
CA SER A 48 -27.42 1.09 -8.68
C SER A 48 -26.42 -0.06 -8.53
N GLY A 49 -25.60 -0.05 -7.48
CA GLY A 49 -24.57 -1.07 -7.26
C GLY A 49 -23.28 -0.86 -8.07
N LEU A 50 -23.10 0.31 -8.70
CA LEU A 50 -21.92 0.61 -9.50
C LEU A 50 -20.86 1.33 -8.66
N THR A 51 -19.60 0.94 -8.83
CA THR A 51 -18.45 1.66 -8.29
C THR A 51 -18.35 3.04 -8.92
N VAL A 52 -18.29 4.09 -8.09
CA VAL A 52 -18.24 5.48 -8.55
C VAL A 52 -17.22 6.31 -7.77
N ILE A 53 -16.65 7.30 -8.43
CA ILE A 53 -15.91 8.38 -7.78
C ILE A 53 -16.95 9.44 -7.37
N SER A 54 -16.93 9.87 -6.11
CA SER A 54 -17.87 10.90 -5.62
C SER A 54 -17.51 12.28 -6.19
N LYS A 55 -18.48 13.20 -6.22
CA LYS A 55 -18.21 14.60 -6.60
C LYS A 55 -17.24 15.31 -5.65
N ASP A 56 -17.22 14.88 -4.39
CA ASP A 56 -16.37 15.43 -3.34
C ASP A 56 -15.02 14.68 -3.22
N ASP A 57 -14.72 13.79 -4.16
CA ASP A 57 -13.49 13.00 -4.12
C ASP A 57 -12.33 13.81 -4.70
N THR A 58 -11.20 13.84 -4.00
CA THR A 58 -10.03 14.64 -4.42
C THR A 58 -9.45 14.16 -5.74
N TRP A 59 -9.63 12.87 -6.06
CA TRP A 59 -9.16 12.29 -7.32
C TRP A 59 -9.99 12.69 -8.53
N LEU A 60 -11.16 13.32 -8.34
CA LEU A 60 -11.99 13.77 -9.45
C LEU A 60 -11.32 14.88 -10.27
N ASP A 61 -10.56 15.74 -9.61
CA ASP A 61 -9.93 16.92 -10.20
C ASP A 61 -8.48 16.66 -10.67
N GLU A 62 -7.96 15.45 -10.47
CA GLU A 62 -6.60 15.04 -10.90
C GLU A 62 -6.58 14.78 -12.40
N THR A 63 -5.80 15.59 -13.15
CA THR A 63 -5.69 15.48 -14.61
C THR A 63 -4.64 14.48 -15.06
N GLU A 64 -3.78 14.01 -14.15
CA GLU A 64 -2.65 13.12 -14.44
C GLU A 64 -3.12 11.82 -15.09
N TRP A 65 -4.25 11.28 -14.64
CA TRP A 65 -4.83 10.04 -15.19
C TRP A 65 -5.40 10.24 -16.59
N ASP A 66 -6.02 11.40 -16.84
CA ASP A 66 -6.54 11.76 -18.16
C ASP A 66 -5.42 11.96 -19.18
N GLU A 67 -4.33 12.59 -18.77
CA GLU A 67 -3.12 12.78 -19.59
C GLU A 67 -2.46 11.43 -19.90
N MET A 68 -2.24 10.59 -18.89
CA MET A 68 -1.66 9.26 -19.07
C MET A 68 -2.53 8.38 -20.01
N TYR A 69 -3.85 8.47 -19.89
CA TYR A 69 -4.77 7.75 -20.78
C TYR A 69 -4.73 8.26 -22.23
N LYS A 70 -4.66 9.57 -22.44
CA LYS A 70 -4.46 10.16 -23.78
C LYS A 70 -3.17 9.66 -24.41
N ASP A 71 -2.08 9.64 -23.66
CA ASP A 71 -0.79 9.16 -24.14
C ASP A 71 -0.82 7.67 -24.51
N LEU A 72 -1.53 6.84 -23.73
CA LEU A 72 -1.74 5.43 -24.07
C LEU A 72 -2.57 5.24 -25.34
N LYS A 73 -3.58 6.09 -25.58
CA LYS A 73 -4.44 6.00 -26.76
C LYS A 73 -3.80 6.55 -28.04
N ASN A 74 -2.89 7.51 -27.90
CA ASN A 74 -2.19 8.14 -29.01
C ASN A 74 -0.92 7.37 -29.44
N LYS A 75 -0.60 6.25 -28.76
CA LYS A 75 0.43 5.28 -29.14
C LYS A 75 -0.11 4.22 -30.09
#